data_AF-A0A7S3W8R1-F1
#
_entry.id   AF-A0A7S3W8R1-F1
#
_cell.length_a   1.000
_cell.length_b   1.000
_cell.length_c   1.000
_cell.angle_alpha   90.00
_cell.angle_beta   90.00
_cell.angle_gamma   90.00
#
_symmetry.space_group_name_H-M   'P 1'
#
loop_
_entity.id
_entity.type
_entity.pdbx_description
1 polymer ?
#
loop_
_entity_poly.entity_id
_entity_poly.type
_entity_poly.pdbx_seq_one_letter_code
_entity_poly.pdbx_strand_id
1 'polypeptide(L)'
;RTFLATLRRSGPATMLAAVVASAALSWAPTLLAPHHAPSLHTRHAPVTALAAKAKRKGGKKSPAAGGGGGGGFGQKAADVAAPAPTPAELLKKSMELYDEIKKDLRATVSDDDDADDTPVDPADDYSVTEYVVTVRLTADCASEAADAFSDWVPVCIMNLKSSNRADTRQLLPQAVGASCKEILEAGCQSVTVLRKAPRTSVEYAYEPIDSYNSHVYEGLFSRGDRRAEALEALGVGAGADAAEVKRRHRKLMMELHPDRFVGDEEGAAAANERMIRVQQAYEELGGGTGGASSAYAGIGGKARVDFSDALDKGALSPLGKRRIGQDLPVELEGWRVGVFPLEPSVSQEFTLRNVMAKA
;
A
#
# COMPACT_ATOMS: atom_id res chain seq x y z
N ARG A 1 10.11 -62.77 -64.75
CA ARG A 1 8.91 -62.25 -64.05
C ARG A 1 9.18 -60.78 -63.73
N THR A 2 8.95 -59.93 -64.74
CA THR A 2 8.30 -58.59 -64.72
C THR A 2 8.25 -57.85 -63.37
N PHE A 3 8.67 -56.59 -63.18
CA PHE A 3 9.15 -55.53 -64.09
C PHE A 3 9.85 -54.40 -63.26
N LEU A 4 11.04 -53.96 -63.72
CA LEU A 4 11.69 -52.62 -63.75
C LEU A 4 11.44 -51.59 -62.62
N ALA A 5 12.47 -51.14 -61.87
CA ALA A 5 13.49 -50.09 -62.20
C ALA A 5 12.90 -48.65 -62.11
N THR A 6 13.55 -47.54 -61.73
CA THR A 6 14.94 -47.03 -61.81
C THR A 6 14.89 -45.67 -61.07
N LEU A 7 15.72 -45.37 -60.05
CA LEU A 7 17.02 -44.69 -60.10
C LEU A 7 17.03 -43.16 -60.41
N ARG A 8 17.69 -42.41 -59.50
CA ARG A 8 18.57 -41.21 -59.71
C ARG A 8 17.89 -39.87 -60.14
N ARG A 9 18.41 -38.67 -59.84
CA ARG A 9 19.79 -38.14 -59.74
C ARG A 9 19.77 -36.70 -59.17
N SER A 10 20.68 -36.36 -58.23
CA SER A 10 21.81 -35.39 -58.36
C SER A 10 21.52 -33.88 -58.27
N GLY A 11 22.01 -33.27 -57.19
CA GLY A 11 23.28 -32.50 -57.18
C GLY A 11 23.27 -31.00 -57.51
N PRO A 12 24.27 -30.24 -57.02
CA PRO A 12 24.13 -28.83 -56.60
C PRO A 12 24.84 -27.83 -57.52
N ALA A 13 24.52 -26.52 -57.41
CA ALA A 13 25.36 -25.46 -57.98
C ALA A 13 25.22 -24.13 -57.25
N THR A 14 26.39 -23.52 -57.07
CA THR A 14 26.79 -22.33 -56.34
C THR A 14 26.77 -21.08 -57.24
N MET A 15 26.78 -19.89 -56.60
CA MET A 15 27.44 -18.63 -57.00
C MET A 15 26.64 -17.43 -57.59
N LEU A 16 26.85 -16.31 -56.87
CA LEU A 16 27.19 -14.93 -57.29
C LEU A 16 26.12 -13.84 -57.53
N ALA A 17 26.07 -12.91 -56.55
CA ALA A 17 26.36 -11.46 -56.60
C ALA A 17 25.57 -10.47 -57.50
N ALA A 18 24.94 -9.47 -56.85
CA ALA A 18 25.08 -8.00 -57.05
C ALA A 18 23.91 -7.27 -56.32
N VAL A 19 24.10 -6.54 -55.22
CA VAL A 19 24.39 -5.07 -55.09
C VAL A 19 23.34 -4.14 -55.72
N VAL A 20 22.62 -3.38 -54.87
CA VAL A 20 22.27 -1.92 -54.86
C VAL A 20 21.28 -1.72 -53.68
N ALA A 21 21.68 -1.23 -52.49
CA ALA A 21 21.79 0.16 -52.03
C ALA A 21 20.47 0.94 -51.84
N SER A 22 20.12 1.26 -50.57
CA SER A 22 19.45 2.49 -50.04
C SER A 22 19.16 2.25 -48.54
N ALA A 23 19.90 2.79 -47.57
CA ALA A 23 20.02 4.17 -47.08
C ALA A 23 18.79 4.70 -46.32
N ALA A 24 18.95 4.90 -45.00
CA ALA A 24 18.43 5.98 -44.13
C ALA A 24 18.21 5.44 -42.69
N LEU A 25 19.18 5.63 -41.79
CA LEU A 25 19.32 6.77 -40.87
C LEU A 25 18.80 6.42 -39.46
N SER A 26 19.73 5.82 -38.72
CA SER A 26 19.80 5.80 -37.26
C SER A 26 19.97 7.21 -36.70
N TRP A 27 19.13 7.61 -35.75
CA TRP A 27 19.39 8.76 -34.89
C TRP A 27 19.54 8.29 -33.44
N ALA A 28 20.79 8.33 -32.98
CA ALA A 28 21.10 8.59 -31.58
C ALA A 28 21.37 10.10 -31.45
N PRO A 29 21.22 10.66 -30.24
CA PRO A 29 22.19 11.65 -29.80
C PRO A 29 22.77 11.34 -28.43
N THR A 30 24.01 11.79 -28.26
CA THR A 30 24.89 11.57 -27.12
C THR A 30 24.98 12.84 -26.28
N LEU A 31 24.85 12.68 -24.95
CA LEU A 31 25.39 13.45 -23.81
C LEU A 31 25.25 14.98 -23.74
N LEU A 32 24.57 15.45 -22.69
CA LEU A 32 25.02 16.54 -21.80
C LEU A 32 24.18 16.56 -20.50
N ALA A 33 24.79 16.21 -19.36
CA ALA A 33 24.43 16.77 -18.06
C ALA A 33 25.14 18.15 -17.93
N PRO A 34 24.80 19.08 -17.00
CA PRO A 34 24.03 18.91 -15.77
C PRO A 34 23.02 20.05 -15.47
N HIS A 35 21.91 19.78 -14.79
CA HIS A 35 21.22 20.83 -14.03
C HIS A 35 20.61 20.25 -12.75
N HIS A 36 21.25 20.58 -11.63
CA HIS A 36 20.58 20.76 -10.35
C HIS A 36 19.40 21.72 -10.55
N ALA A 37 18.19 21.26 -10.24
CA ALA A 37 17.09 22.11 -9.83
C ALA A 37 16.66 21.65 -8.43
N PRO A 38 16.37 22.59 -7.51
CA PRO A 38 16.29 22.30 -6.10
C PRO A 38 15.07 21.41 -5.84
N SER A 39 15.32 20.26 -5.20
CA SER A 39 14.29 19.60 -4.41
C SER A 39 13.86 20.62 -3.35
N LEU A 40 12.71 21.26 -3.59
CA LEU A 40 11.95 21.93 -2.56
C LEU A 40 11.50 20.83 -1.60
N HIS A 41 12.39 20.51 -0.65
CA HIS A 41 12.04 19.81 0.56
C HIS A 41 11.14 20.74 1.36
N THR A 42 9.86 20.81 1.02
CA THR A 42 8.87 21.02 2.05
C THR A 42 8.90 19.75 2.90
N ARG A 43 9.70 19.81 3.97
CA ARG A 43 9.76 18.81 5.03
C ARG A 43 8.37 18.71 5.66
N HIS A 44 7.49 17.94 5.05
CA HIS A 44 6.33 17.40 5.72
C HIS A 44 6.78 16.11 6.40
N ALA A 45 6.55 16.03 7.70
CA ALA A 45 7.00 14.90 8.49
C ALA A 45 6.35 13.61 7.95
N PRO A 46 7.10 12.50 7.79
CA PRO A 46 6.52 11.22 7.40
C PRO A 46 5.45 10.82 8.43
N VAL A 47 4.45 10.03 8.02
CA VAL A 47 3.35 9.50 8.88
C VAL A 47 3.86 8.96 10.22
N THR A 48 5.11 8.49 10.26
CA THR A 48 5.82 8.06 11.45
C THR A 48 5.99 9.13 12.55
N ALA A 49 5.76 10.42 12.28
CA ALA A 49 5.95 11.52 13.23
C ALA A 49 4.73 11.80 14.14
N LEU A 50 3.60 11.11 13.98
CA LEU A 50 2.38 11.35 14.77
C LEU A 50 1.95 10.17 15.67
N ALA A 51 2.90 9.35 16.12
CA ALA A 51 2.68 8.45 17.27
C ALA A 51 2.83 9.22 18.61
N ALA A 52 1.97 10.23 18.85
CA ALA A 52 2.00 11.01 20.08
C ALA A 52 1.10 10.40 21.19
N LYS A 53 1.72 10.13 22.35
CA LYS A 53 1.12 9.54 23.56
C LYS A 53 -0.05 10.34 24.14
N ALA A 54 -1.25 9.75 24.17
CA ALA A 54 -2.32 10.16 25.08
C ALA A 54 -2.19 9.47 26.45
N LYS A 55 -1.45 10.07 27.40
CA LYS A 55 -1.44 9.64 28.81
C LYS A 55 -2.69 10.19 29.53
N ARG A 56 -3.73 9.38 29.69
CA ARG A 56 -4.82 9.67 30.65
C ARG A 56 -4.42 9.24 32.06
N LYS A 57 -4.28 10.23 32.95
CA LYS A 57 -4.00 10.06 34.38
C LYS A 57 -5.32 9.66 35.09
N GLY A 58 -5.54 8.37 35.30
CA GLY A 58 -6.64 7.84 36.11
C GLY A 58 -6.26 7.79 37.59
N GLY A 59 -6.99 8.53 38.43
CA GLY A 59 -6.76 8.62 39.87
C GLY A 59 -7.02 7.30 40.61
N LYS A 60 -6.15 7.01 41.58
CA LYS A 60 -6.32 5.93 42.57
C LYS A 60 -7.60 6.16 43.38
N LYS A 61 -8.51 5.19 43.36
CA LYS A 61 -9.48 4.97 44.44
C LYS A 61 -9.12 3.67 45.15
N SER A 62 -8.83 3.78 46.44
CA SER A 62 -8.59 2.67 47.37
C SER A 62 -9.87 1.84 47.56
N PRO A 63 -9.80 0.52 47.77
CA PRO A 63 -10.96 -0.26 48.16
C PRO A 63 -11.21 -0.13 49.67
N ALA A 64 -12.49 0.06 50.03
CA ALA A 64 -12.97 0.02 51.40
C ALA A 64 -13.09 -1.43 51.90
N ALA A 65 -12.73 -1.62 53.16
CA ALA A 65 -12.83 -2.87 53.89
C ALA A 65 -14.27 -3.16 54.37
N GLY A 66 -14.62 -4.44 54.42
CA GLY A 66 -15.82 -5.01 55.04
C GLY A 66 -16.20 -6.29 54.30
N GLY A 67 -16.46 -7.44 54.91
CA GLY A 67 -16.54 -7.91 56.28
C GLY A 67 -16.65 -9.45 56.19
N GLY A 68 -16.25 -10.16 57.24
CA GLY A 68 -15.95 -11.59 57.19
C GLY A 68 -17.15 -12.55 57.07
N GLY A 69 -16.81 -13.83 56.89
CA GLY A 69 -17.70 -14.95 57.16
C GLY A 69 -17.40 -16.21 56.36
N GLY A 70 -16.98 -17.28 57.05
CA GLY A 70 -17.30 -18.66 56.65
C GLY A 70 -16.15 -19.48 56.06
N GLY A 71 -15.46 -20.23 56.91
CA GLY A 71 -14.58 -21.32 56.49
C GLY A 71 -15.36 -22.49 55.89
N GLY A 72 -14.81 -23.08 54.83
CA GLY A 72 -15.30 -24.29 54.19
C GLY A 72 -14.13 -25.08 53.62
N PHE A 73 -13.98 -26.31 54.11
CA PHE A 73 -12.94 -27.26 53.79
C PHE A 73 -12.86 -27.62 52.28
N GLY A 74 -11.65 -27.55 51.72
CA GLY A 74 -11.12 -28.53 50.76
C GLY A 74 -11.93 -28.87 49.51
N GLN A 75 -11.96 -27.97 48.53
CA GLN A 75 -11.99 -28.37 47.11
C GLN A 75 -10.72 -27.87 46.45
N LYS A 76 -9.92 -28.78 45.89
CA LYS A 76 -8.84 -28.43 44.96
C LYS A 76 -9.47 -27.60 43.84
N ALA A 77 -9.13 -26.32 43.79
CA ALA A 77 -9.42 -25.50 42.63
C ALA A 77 -8.77 -26.19 41.43
N ALA A 78 -9.57 -26.61 40.46
CA ALA A 78 -9.05 -26.86 39.13
C ALA A 78 -8.34 -25.58 38.70
N ASP A 79 -7.14 -25.69 38.13
CA ASP A 79 -6.43 -24.55 37.54
C ASP A 79 -7.35 -23.93 36.48
N VAL A 80 -8.06 -22.86 36.87
CA VAL A 80 -8.89 -22.09 35.95
C VAL A 80 -7.89 -21.40 35.03
N ALA A 81 -7.73 -21.95 33.82
CA ALA A 81 -6.90 -21.36 32.79
C ALA A 81 -7.25 -19.87 32.66
N ALA A 82 -6.24 -19.00 32.69
CA ALA A 82 -6.44 -17.57 32.56
C ALA A 82 -7.29 -17.26 31.31
N PRO A 83 -8.20 -16.28 31.38
CA PRO A 83 -9.04 -15.92 30.24
C PRO A 83 -8.16 -15.53 29.05
N ALA A 84 -8.59 -15.93 27.84
CA ALA A 84 -7.90 -15.55 26.62
C ALA A 84 -7.82 -14.02 26.50
N PRO A 85 -6.69 -13.46 26.01
CA PRO A 85 -6.52 -12.02 25.90
C PRO A 85 -7.56 -11.40 24.96
N THR A 86 -8.07 -10.24 25.35
CA THR A 86 -8.99 -9.44 24.56
C THR A 86 -8.27 -8.84 23.33
N PRO A 87 -9.00 -8.45 22.26
CA PRO A 87 -8.40 -7.76 21.11
C PRO A 87 -7.61 -6.49 21.49
N ALA A 88 -8.08 -5.73 22.47
CA ALA A 88 -7.39 -4.54 22.97
C ALA A 88 -6.06 -4.87 23.67
N GLU A 89 -6.02 -5.95 24.46
CA GLU A 89 -4.78 -6.42 25.09
C GLU A 89 -3.79 -6.99 24.06
N LEU A 90 -4.30 -7.69 23.03
CA LEU A 90 -3.49 -8.16 21.91
C LEU A 90 -2.89 -6.99 21.13
N LEU A 91 -3.69 -5.98 20.78
CA LEU A 91 -3.21 -4.79 20.09
C LEU A 91 -2.16 -4.05 20.92
N LYS A 92 -2.38 -3.90 22.23
CA LYS A 92 -1.39 -3.26 23.12
C LYS A 92 -0.02 -3.97 23.06
N LYS A 93 -0.01 -5.31 23.15
CA LYS A 93 1.22 -6.10 23.02
C LYS A 93 1.84 -5.97 21.62
N SER A 94 0.99 -5.90 20.59
CA SER A 94 1.44 -5.73 19.20
C SER A 94 2.09 -4.36 18.96
N MET A 95 1.61 -3.31 19.64
CA MET A 95 2.23 -1.99 19.61
C MET A 95 3.59 -1.97 20.33
N GLU A 96 3.73 -2.71 21.44
CA GLU A 96 5.02 -2.90 22.12
C GLU A 96 6.03 -3.59 21.20
N LEU A 97 5.61 -4.67 20.51
CA LEU A 97 6.43 -5.35 19.49
C LEU A 97 6.75 -4.45 18.29
N TYR A 98 5.81 -3.60 17.86
CA TYR A 98 6.03 -2.63 16.80
C TYR A 98 7.18 -1.68 17.16
N ASP A 99 7.16 -1.13 18.37
CA ASP A 99 8.20 -0.23 18.87
C ASP A 99 9.56 -0.93 19.01
N GLU A 100 9.57 -2.20 19.42
CA GLU A 100 10.78 -3.03 19.46
C GLU A 100 11.36 -3.24 18.06
N ILE A 101 10.57 -3.75 17.12
CA ILE A 101 10.99 -3.97 15.73
C ILE A 101 11.46 -2.66 15.07
N LYS A 102 10.81 -1.54 15.39
CA LYS A 102 11.16 -0.23 14.83
C LYS A 102 12.47 0.32 15.37
N LYS A 103 12.88 -0.05 16.59
CA LYS A 103 14.22 0.27 17.11
C LYS A 103 15.29 -0.51 16.36
N ASP A 104 15.05 -1.78 16.09
CA ASP A 104 15.96 -2.61 15.28
C ASP A 104 16.17 -1.98 13.89
N LEU A 105 15.08 -1.55 13.23
CA LEU A 105 15.17 -0.85 11.94
C LEU A 105 16.00 0.45 12.01
N ARG A 106 15.90 1.22 13.10
CA ARG A 106 16.70 2.45 13.24
C ARG A 106 18.17 2.16 13.52
N ALA A 107 18.45 1.08 14.24
CA ALA A 107 19.81 0.64 14.49
C ALA A 107 20.51 0.19 13.20
N THR A 108 19.78 -0.35 12.22
CA THR A 108 20.37 -0.75 10.93
C THR A 108 20.50 0.38 9.90
N VAL A 109 19.78 1.50 10.07
CA VAL A 109 19.76 2.66 9.14
C VAL A 109 20.51 3.86 9.72
N SER A 110 21.42 3.67 10.69
CA SER A 110 22.22 4.78 11.22
C SER A 110 23.14 5.36 10.14
N ASP A 111 22.72 6.47 9.56
CA ASP A 111 23.59 7.46 8.92
C ASP A 111 24.47 8.09 10.02
N ASP A 112 25.78 8.09 9.77
CA ASP A 112 26.80 8.77 10.55
C ASP A 112 26.36 10.20 10.96
N ASP A 113 26.26 10.48 12.27
CA ASP A 113 26.51 11.83 12.83
C ASP A 113 26.55 11.90 14.38
N ASP A 114 26.12 10.88 15.13
CA ASP A 114 26.32 10.82 16.59
C ASP A 114 26.69 9.40 17.03
N ALA A 115 28.00 9.16 17.17
CA ALA A 115 28.58 7.89 17.59
C ALA A 115 28.21 7.53 19.05
N ASP A 116 27.19 6.69 19.22
CA ASP A 116 27.25 5.59 20.18
C ASP A 116 27.62 4.34 19.38
N ASP A 117 28.90 3.97 19.49
CA ASP A 117 29.60 2.94 18.73
C ASP A 117 29.14 1.54 19.19
N THR A 118 27.87 1.21 18.95
CA THR A 118 27.44 -0.19 18.85
C THR A 118 27.60 -0.61 17.40
N PRO A 119 28.59 -1.47 17.08
CA PRO A 119 28.74 -1.99 15.73
C PRO A 119 27.43 -2.67 15.31
N VAL A 120 26.85 -2.22 14.20
CA VAL A 120 25.86 -3.03 13.48
C VAL A 120 26.62 -4.24 12.99
N ASP A 121 26.36 -5.41 13.58
CA ASP A 121 27.01 -6.65 13.16
C ASP A 121 26.55 -6.94 11.72
N PRO A 122 27.45 -6.97 10.73
CA PRO A 122 27.11 -7.32 9.35
C PRO A 122 26.57 -8.76 9.20
N ALA A 123 26.45 -9.52 10.30
CA ALA A 123 25.80 -10.81 10.39
C ALA A 123 24.27 -10.80 10.56
N ASP A 124 23.62 -9.64 10.66
CA ASP A 124 22.16 -9.56 10.79
C ASP A 124 21.45 -10.00 9.48
N ASP A 125 21.17 -11.30 9.34
CA ASP A 125 20.50 -11.94 8.18
C ASP A 125 18.98 -11.69 8.17
N TYR A 126 18.53 -10.50 8.59
CA TYR A 126 17.13 -10.09 8.65
C TYR A 126 16.83 -8.73 8.02
N SER A 127 15.59 -8.57 7.57
CA SER A 127 14.99 -7.34 7.07
C SER A 127 13.82 -6.93 7.95
N VAL A 128 13.56 -5.63 7.99
CA VAL A 128 12.34 -5.05 8.53
C VAL A 128 11.68 -4.25 7.42
N THR A 129 10.40 -4.50 7.16
CA THR A 129 9.62 -3.75 6.17
C THR A 129 8.31 -3.28 6.78
N GLU A 130 7.98 -2.02 6.49
CA GLU A 130 6.77 -1.35 6.94
C GLU A 130 5.68 -1.45 5.87
N TYR A 131 4.48 -1.85 6.28
CA TYR A 131 3.30 -1.97 5.41
C TYR A 131 2.11 -1.22 5.99
N VAL A 132 1.29 -0.64 5.13
CA VAL A 132 -0.06 -0.21 5.52
C VAL A 132 -1.01 -1.35 5.21
N VAL A 133 -1.83 -1.73 6.20
CA VAL A 133 -2.90 -2.72 6.02
C VAL A 133 -4.22 -1.98 5.90
N THR A 134 -4.97 -2.33 4.85
CA THR A 134 -6.30 -1.81 4.59
C THR A 134 -7.34 -2.91 4.72
N VAL A 135 -8.56 -2.52 5.06
CA VAL A 135 -9.70 -3.42 5.20
C VAL A 135 -10.90 -2.89 4.42
N ARG A 136 -11.73 -3.80 3.93
CA ARG A 136 -13.09 -3.50 3.46
C ARG A 136 -14.02 -4.64 3.86
N LEU A 137 -15.32 -4.41 3.72
CA LEU A 137 -16.32 -5.45 3.90
C LEU A 137 -16.75 -6.01 2.55
N THR A 138 -17.04 -7.30 2.50
CA THR A 138 -17.60 -7.95 1.31
C THR A 138 -18.92 -7.28 0.91
N ALA A 139 -19.21 -7.24 -0.39
CA ALA A 139 -20.37 -6.53 -0.93
C ALA A 139 -21.72 -7.06 -0.40
N ASP A 140 -21.76 -8.32 0.03
CA ASP A 140 -22.93 -8.99 0.63
C ASP A 140 -23.06 -8.77 2.15
N CYS A 141 -22.15 -8.02 2.77
CA CYS A 141 -22.19 -7.76 4.21
C CYS A 141 -23.37 -6.87 4.59
N ALA A 142 -24.38 -7.45 5.22
CA ALA A 142 -25.49 -6.71 5.83
C ALA A 142 -25.10 -6.22 7.25
N SER A 143 -24.32 -5.14 7.32
CA SER A 143 -23.89 -4.50 8.58
C SER A 143 -24.02 -2.98 8.50
N GLU A 144 -24.20 -2.32 9.65
CA GLU A 144 -24.14 -0.84 9.73
C GLU A 144 -22.77 -0.29 9.26
N ALA A 145 -21.72 -1.12 9.26
CA ALA A 145 -20.40 -0.74 8.77
C ALA A 145 -20.26 -0.86 7.24
N ALA A 146 -21.23 -1.47 6.55
CA ALA A 146 -21.11 -1.84 5.14
C ALA A 146 -20.87 -0.66 4.21
N ASP A 147 -21.45 0.51 4.49
CA ASP A 147 -21.26 1.70 3.66
C ASP A 147 -19.90 2.34 3.92
N ALA A 148 -19.54 2.53 5.19
CA ALA A 148 -18.24 3.07 5.59
C ALA A 148 -17.05 2.23 5.08
N PHE A 149 -17.22 0.91 4.99
CA PHE A 149 -16.20 -0.03 4.52
C PHE A 149 -16.55 -0.69 3.19
N SER A 150 -17.32 0.01 2.34
CA SER A 150 -17.67 -0.48 1.00
C SER A 150 -16.50 -0.44 0.00
N ASP A 151 -15.46 0.32 0.31
CA ASP A 151 -14.17 0.33 -0.37
C ASP A 151 -13.04 0.26 0.67
N TRP A 152 -11.79 0.12 0.21
CA TRP A 152 -10.63 -0.04 1.10
C TRP A 152 -10.40 1.17 2.01
N VAL A 153 -10.20 0.87 3.30
CA VAL A 153 -9.88 1.83 4.35
C VAL A 153 -8.56 1.43 5.01
N PRO A 154 -7.52 2.28 5.00
CA PRO A 154 -6.29 2.02 5.73
C PRO A 154 -6.52 2.15 7.23
N VAL A 155 -6.09 1.16 8.02
CA VAL A 155 -6.41 1.06 9.46
C VAL A 155 -5.18 0.97 10.37
N CYS A 156 -4.07 0.44 9.89
CA CYS A 156 -2.85 0.31 10.69
C CYS A 156 -1.59 0.25 9.83
N ILE A 157 -0.46 0.54 10.48
CA ILE A 157 0.87 0.21 10.00
C ILE A 157 1.27 -1.11 10.65
N MET A 158 1.92 -1.97 9.87
CA MET A 158 2.43 -3.26 10.30
C MET A 158 3.92 -3.36 9.97
N ASN A 159 4.75 -3.60 10.97
CA ASN A 159 6.15 -3.96 10.77
C ASN A 159 6.24 -5.47 10.60
N LEU A 160 6.92 -5.93 9.55
CA LEU A 160 7.30 -7.32 9.38
C LEU A 160 8.83 -7.42 9.50
N LYS A 161 9.31 -8.11 10.53
CA LYS A 161 10.70 -8.54 10.67
C LYS A 161 10.82 -9.99 10.22
N SER A 162 11.70 -10.29 9.27
CA SER A 162 11.91 -11.64 8.73
C SER A 162 13.36 -11.81 8.26
N SER A 163 13.81 -13.03 7.99
CA SER A 163 15.12 -13.22 7.36
C SER A 163 15.20 -12.49 6.01
N ASN A 164 16.39 -12.02 5.62
CA ASN A 164 16.65 -11.44 4.30
C ASN A 164 16.40 -12.42 3.15
N ARG A 165 16.37 -13.72 3.43
CA ARG A 165 16.09 -14.78 2.45
C ARG A 165 14.60 -15.03 2.25
N ALA A 166 13.76 -14.50 3.13
CA ALA A 166 12.33 -14.75 3.10
C ALA A 166 11.64 -13.94 2.00
N ASP A 167 10.72 -14.58 1.27
CA ASP A 167 9.81 -13.87 0.38
C ASP A 167 8.68 -13.22 1.21
N THR A 168 8.82 -11.93 1.48
CA THR A 168 7.87 -11.16 2.29
C THR A 168 6.46 -11.18 1.71
N ARG A 169 6.30 -11.28 0.37
CA ARG A 169 4.98 -11.36 -0.28
C ARG A 169 4.24 -12.66 0.07
N GLN A 170 4.98 -13.75 0.31
CA GLN A 170 4.40 -15.03 0.77
C GLN A 170 4.12 -15.05 2.27
N LEU A 171 4.93 -14.33 3.06
CA LEU A 171 4.75 -14.23 4.51
C LEU A 171 3.60 -13.29 4.91
N LEU A 172 3.38 -12.22 4.16
CA LEU A 172 2.43 -11.18 4.54
C LEU A 172 0.99 -11.67 4.74
N PRO A 173 0.40 -12.49 3.85
CA PRO A 173 -0.93 -13.05 4.11
C PRO A 173 -0.98 -13.83 5.43
N GLN A 174 0.08 -14.56 5.78
CA GLN A 174 0.15 -15.30 7.03
C GLN A 174 0.26 -14.36 8.24
N ALA A 175 1.06 -13.29 8.12
CA ALA A 175 1.21 -12.27 9.16
C ALA A 175 -0.10 -11.51 9.41
N VAL A 176 -0.76 -11.06 8.34
CA VAL A 176 -2.08 -10.42 8.39
C VAL A 176 -3.12 -11.37 9.01
N GLY A 177 -3.14 -12.63 8.56
CA GLY A 177 -4.03 -13.65 9.08
C GLY A 177 -3.83 -13.95 10.57
N ALA A 178 -2.58 -13.98 11.04
CA ALA A 178 -2.23 -14.19 12.44
C ALA A 178 -2.60 -13.00 13.33
N SER A 179 -2.42 -11.78 12.83
CA SER A 179 -2.64 -10.51 13.55
C SER A 179 -4.00 -9.85 13.26
N CYS A 180 -4.93 -10.59 12.66
CA CYS A 180 -6.20 -10.02 12.21
C CYS A 180 -7.04 -9.41 13.36
N LYS A 181 -6.88 -9.88 14.60
CA LYS A 181 -7.63 -9.34 15.75
C LYS A 181 -7.11 -7.97 16.14
N GLU A 182 -5.80 -7.79 16.10
CA GLU A 182 -5.07 -6.56 16.38
C GLU A 182 -5.32 -5.53 15.28
N ILE A 183 -5.25 -5.95 14.01
CA ILE A 183 -5.56 -5.12 12.84
C ILE A 183 -7.01 -4.59 12.92
N LEU A 184 -7.97 -5.47 13.22
CA LEU A 184 -9.36 -5.07 13.37
C LEU A 184 -9.58 -4.15 14.56
N GLU A 185 -8.93 -4.42 15.70
CA GLU A 185 -9.00 -3.54 16.86
C GLU A 185 -8.43 -2.15 16.55
N ALA A 186 -7.33 -2.07 15.79
CA ALA A 186 -6.75 -0.82 15.32
C ALA A 186 -7.76 -0.04 14.46
N GLY A 187 -8.41 -0.69 13.49
CA GLY A 187 -9.48 -0.07 12.70
C GLY A 187 -10.66 0.40 13.56
N CYS A 188 -11.02 -0.36 14.60
CA CYS A 188 -12.10 -0.02 15.52
C CYS A 188 -11.78 1.16 16.47
N GLN A 189 -10.50 1.53 16.63
CA GLN A 189 -10.12 2.75 17.36
C GLN A 189 -10.42 4.01 16.53
N SER A 190 -10.23 3.93 15.22
CA SER A 190 -10.50 5.04 14.30
C SER A 190 -11.98 5.14 13.92
N VAL A 191 -12.62 3.99 13.68
CA VAL A 191 -13.99 3.88 13.16
C VAL A 191 -14.74 2.79 13.93
N THR A 192 -15.51 3.20 14.93
CA THR A 192 -16.11 2.28 15.92
C THR A 192 -17.18 1.35 15.33
N VAL A 193 -17.86 1.76 14.24
CA VAL A 193 -18.91 0.94 13.60
C VAL A 193 -18.35 -0.38 13.06
N LEU A 194 -17.05 -0.45 12.75
CA LEU A 194 -16.37 -1.69 12.32
C LEU A 194 -16.53 -2.84 13.34
N ARG A 195 -16.70 -2.53 14.63
CA ARG A 195 -16.93 -3.54 15.68
C ARG A 195 -18.20 -4.38 15.43
N LYS A 196 -19.16 -3.85 14.67
CA LYS A 196 -20.42 -4.52 14.30
C LYS A 196 -20.30 -5.39 13.06
N ALA A 197 -19.15 -5.42 12.39
CA ALA A 197 -18.95 -6.24 11.20
C ALA A 197 -18.66 -7.70 11.57
N PRO A 198 -19.27 -8.68 10.87
CA PRO A 198 -18.85 -10.07 10.95
C PRO A 198 -17.38 -10.21 10.51
N ARG A 199 -16.55 -10.84 11.34
CA ARG A 199 -15.11 -10.99 11.01
C ARG A 199 -14.87 -11.77 9.71
N THR A 200 -15.79 -12.65 9.33
CA THR A 200 -15.75 -13.46 8.10
C THR A 200 -16.03 -12.66 6.84
N SER A 201 -16.65 -11.48 6.96
CA SER A 201 -16.91 -10.56 5.85
C SER A 201 -15.82 -9.50 5.68
N VAL A 202 -14.76 -9.54 6.47
CA VAL A 202 -13.63 -8.61 6.34
C VAL A 202 -12.66 -9.16 5.30
N GLU A 203 -12.35 -8.33 4.32
CA GLU A 203 -11.25 -8.53 3.38
C GLU A 203 -10.09 -7.63 3.79
N TYR A 204 -8.87 -8.10 3.51
CA TYR A 204 -7.62 -7.40 3.83
C TYR A 204 -6.85 -7.16 2.55
N ALA A 205 -6.12 -6.06 2.50
CA ALA A 205 -5.11 -5.76 1.49
C ALA A 205 -3.95 -5.03 2.18
N TYR A 206 -2.82 -4.92 1.48
CA TYR A 206 -1.65 -4.19 1.96
C TYR A 206 -0.93 -3.46 0.84
N GLU A 207 -0.08 -2.51 1.23
CA GLU A 207 0.99 -1.99 0.38
C GLU A 207 2.19 -1.59 1.24
N PRO A 208 3.41 -1.53 0.69
CA PRO A 208 4.56 -0.95 1.38
C PRO A 208 4.29 0.49 1.83
N ILE A 209 4.83 0.88 2.99
CA ILE A 209 4.58 2.21 3.57
C ILE A 209 5.03 3.35 2.64
N ASP A 210 6.10 3.13 1.87
CA ASP A 210 6.63 4.15 0.96
C ASP A 210 5.65 4.42 -0.20
N SER A 211 5.12 3.35 -0.80
CA SER A 211 4.04 3.44 -1.80
C SER A 211 2.84 4.19 -1.24
N TYR A 212 2.41 3.83 -0.02
CA TYR A 212 1.28 4.50 0.63
C TYR A 212 1.56 5.99 0.87
N ASN A 213 2.75 6.34 1.36
CA ASN A 213 3.11 7.72 1.66
C ASN A 213 3.10 8.58 0.39
N SER A 214 3.83 8.15 -0.63
CA SER A 214 3.99 8.91 -1.88
C SER A 214 2.69 9.02 -2.69
N HIS A 215 1.84 7.99 -2.68
CA HIS A 215 0.68 7.96 -3.57
C HIS A 215 -0.64 8.24 -2.88
N VAL A 216 -0.76 7.91 -1.59
CA VAL A 216 -2.04 7.96 -0.86
C VAL A 216 -2.04 9.05 0.20
N TYR A 217 -1.03 9.09 1.07
CA TYR A 217 -1.01 9.96 2.25
C TYR A 217 -0.67 11.41 1.94
N GLU A 218 0.44 11.68 1.22
CA GLU A 218 0.85 13.05 0.88
C GLU A 218 -0.26 13.80 0.13
N GLY A 219 -1.00 13.07 -0.70
CA GLY A 219 -2.13 13.56 -1.46
C GLY A 219 -3.47 13.55 -0.73
N LEU A 220 -3.57 13.13 0.53
CA LEU A 220 -4.82 12.94 1.25
C LEU A 220 -5.49 14.28 1.61
N PHE A 221 -4.71 15.21 2.17
CA PHE A 221 -5.24 16.47 2.70
C PHE A 221 -5.35 17.60 1.66
N SER A 222 -4.69 17.46 0.50
CA SER A 222 -4.75 18.40 -0.63
C SER A 222 -5.60 17.89 -1.79
N ARG A 223 -6.28 16.74 -1.62
CA ARG A 223 -6.95 16.04 -2.72
C ARG A 223 -8.11 16.83 -3.32
N GLY A 224 -8.87 17.53 -2.48
CA GLY A 224 -9.95 18.42 -2.92
C GLY A 224 -9.42 19.54 -3.82
N ASP A 225 -8.35 20.20 -3.38
CA ASP A 225 -7.72 21.29 -4.12
C ASP A 225 -7.10 20.80 -5.44
N ARG A 226 -6.34 19.70 -5.41
CA ARG A 226 -5.75 19.10 -6.63
C ARG A 226 -6.81 18.65 -7.63
N ARG A 227 -7.94 18.10 -7.15
CA ARG A 227 -9.07 17.75 -8.02
C ARG A 227 -9.69 19.00 -8.63
N ALA A 228 -9.88 20.07 -7.87
CA ALA A 228 -10.43 21.32 -8.39
C ALA A 228 -9.50 21.96 -9.43
N GLU A 229 -8.19 22.01 -9.15
CA GLU A 229 -7.16 22.49 -10.08
C GLU A 229 -7.10 21.65 -11.37
N ALA A 230 -7.26 20.33 -11.27
CA ALA A 230 -7.30 19.44 -12.43
C ALA A 230 -8.54 19.67 -13.30
N LEU A 231 -9.71 19.89 -12.68
CA LEU A 231 -10.95 20.24 -13.40
C LEU A 231 -10.80 21.58 -14.13
N GLU A 232 -10.18 22.57 -13.47
CA GLU A 232 -9.86 23.87 -14.05
C GLU A 232 -8.90 23.74 -15.24
N ALA A 233 -7.82 22.96 -15.09
CA ALA A 233 -6.84 22.73 -16.14
C ALA A 233 -7.43 22.07 -17.40
N LEU A 234 -8.45 21.20 -17.23
CA LEU A 234 -9.21 20.62 -18.35
C LEU A 234 -10.38 21.49 -18.83
N GLY A 235 -10.68 22.58 -18.13
CA GLY A 235 -11.80 23.47 -18.45
C GLY A 235 -13.17 22.79 -18.32
N VAL A 236 -13.33 21.95 -17.31
CA VAL A 236 -14.59 21.24 -17.00
C VAL A 236 -15.17 21.71 -15.66
N GLY A 237 -16.49 21.60 -15.52
CA GLY A 237 -17.16 21.94 -14.26
C GLY A 237 -16.89 20.93 -13.15
N ALA A 238 -17.10 21.34 -11.90
CA ALA A 238 -16.90 20.49 -10.72
C ALA A 238 -17.73 19.18 -10.71
N GLY A 239 -18.85 19.15 -11.43
CA GLY A 239 -19.71 17.98 -11.60
C GLY A 239 -19.48 17.17 -12.88
N ALA A 240 -18.38 17.40 -13.61
CA ALA A 240 -18.11 16.71 -14.86
C ALA A 240 -17.93 15.20 -14.66
N ASP A 241 -18.60 14.41 -15.49
CA ASP A 241 -18.46 12.96 -15.49
C ASP A 241 -17.17 12.49 -16.21
N ALA A 242 -16.82 11.21 -16.04
CA ALA A 242 -15.62 10.64 -16.64
C ALA A 242 -15.62 10.72 -18.19
N ALA A 243 -16.81 10.67 -18.82
CA ALA A 243 -16.94 10.75 -20.27
C ALA A 243 -16.64 12.17 -20.77
N GLU A 244 -17.10 13.18 -20.05
CA GLU A 244 -16.80 14.59 -20.30
C GLU A 244 -15.33 14.89 -20.12
N VAL A 245 -14.75 14.49 -18.99
CA VAL A 245 -13.31 14.61 -18.71
C VAL A 245 -12.48 14.00 -19.85
N LYS A 246 -12.81 12.78 -20.28
CA LYS A 246 -12.14 12.11 -21.41
C LYS A 246 -12.35 12.80 -22.76
N ARG A 247 -13.53 13.35 -23.04
CA ARG A 247 -13.77 14.12 -24.28
C ARG A 247 -12.90 15.38 -24.29
N ARG A 248 -12.83 16.11 -23.17
CA ARG A 248 -12.07 17.37 -23.07
C ARG A 248 -10.58 17.14 -23.14
N HIS A 249 -10.05 16.14 -22.43
CA HIS A 249 -8.66 15.71 -22.58
C HIS A 249 -8.31 15.43 -24.04
N ARG A 250 -9.07 14.57 -24.74
CA ARG A 250 -8.82 14.27 -26.16
C ARG A 250 -8.82 15.52 -27.05
N LYS A 251 -9.76 16.45 -26.80
CA LYS A 251 -9.83 17.71 -27.54
C LYS A 251 -8.58 18.56 -27.33
N LEU A 252 -8.16 18.75 -26.08
CA LEU A 252 -6.96 19.53 -25.73
C LEU A 252 -5.69 18.90 -26.29
N MET A 253 -5.54 17.56 -26.25
CA MET A 253 -4.39 16.88 -26.85
C MET A 253 -4.30 17.10 -28.36
N MET A 254 -5.42 17.15 -29.08
CA MET A 254 -5.45 17.47 -30.51
C MET A 254 -5.14 18.95 -30.80
N GLU A 255 -5.51 19.85 -29.89
CA GLU A 255 -5.23 21.29 -30.03
C GLU A 255 -3.77 21.63 -29.73
N LEU A 256 -3.14 20.88 -28.81
CA LEU A 256 -1.77 21.10 -28.35
C LEU A 256 -0.72 20.25 -29.09
N HIS A 257 -1.13 19.40 -30.04
CA HIS A 257 -0.24 18.48 -30.74
C HIS A 257 0.96 19.21 -31.39
N PRO A 258 2.20 18.70 -31.27
CA PRO A 258 3.40 19.37 -31.78
C PRO A 258 3.33 19.72 -33.27
N ASP A 259 2.70 18.87 -34.09
CA ASP A 259 2.50 19.12 -35.53
C ASP A 259 1.72 20.40 -35.84
N ARG A 260 1.05 21.02 -34.86
CA ARG A 260 0.33 22.28 -35.04
C ARG A 260 1.20 23.52 -34.89
N PHE A 261 2.43 23.37 -34.39
CA PHE A 261 3.36 24.44 -34.07
C PHE A 261 4.67 24.35 -34.89
N VAL A 262 4.61 23.73 -36.08
CA VAL A 262 5.76 23.61 -36.96
C VAL A 262 6.24 25.00 -37.40
N GLY A 263 7.48 25.34 -37.09
CA GLY A 263 8.08 26.64 -37.40
C GLY A 263 7.84 27.73 -36.34
N ASP A 264 7.21 27.40 -35.22
CA ASP A 264 7.00 28.28 -34.06
C ASP A 264 7.56 27.61 -32.79
N GLU A 265 8.85 27.85 -32.51
CA GLU A 265 9.55 27.22 -31.37
C GLU A 265 8.97 27.65 -30.01
N GLU A 266 8.57 28.92 -29.89
CA GLU A 266 8.00 29.46 -28.65
C GLU A 266 6.58 28.91 -28.41
N GLY A 267 5.75 28.86 -29.45
CA GLY A 267 4.43 28.23 -29.40
C GLY A 267 4.51 26.72 -29.14
N ALA A 268 5.49 26.02 -29.71
CA ALA A 268 5.71 24.60 -29.46
C ALA A 268 6.10 24.32 -28.00
N ALA A 269 6.97 25.14 -27.41
CA ALA A 269 7.35 25.02 -26.01
C ALA A 269 6.14 25.24 -25.08
N ALA A 270 5.38 26.32 -25.29
CA ALA A 270 4.18 26.62 -24.50
C ALA A 270 3.08 25.55 -24.66
N ALA A 271 2.91 25.01 -25.88
CA ALA A 271 1.97 23.93 -26.15
C ALA A 271 2.38 22.63 -25.43
N ASN A 272 3.68 22.32 -25.42
CA ASN A 272 4.21 21.15 -24.72
C ASN A 272 4.02 21.26 -23.19
N GLU A 273 4.35 22.40 -22.59
CA GLU A 273 4.09 22.64 -21.16
C GLU A 273 2.60 22.48 -20.81
N ARG A 274 1.73 23.07 -21.64
CA ARG A 274 0.27 22.93 -21.44
C ARG A 274 -0.21 21.50 -21.67
N MET A 275 0.38 20.77 -22.61
CA MET A 275 0.06 19.37 -22.86
C MET A 275 0.41 18.50 -21.66
N ILE A 276 1.58 18.69 -21.06
CA ILE A 276 1.99 18.00 -19.83
C ILE A 276 0.98 18.28 -18.71
N ARG A 277 0.59 19.54 -18.51
CA ARG A 277 -0.40 19.92 -17.49
C ARG A 277 -1.77 19.30 -17.74
N VAL A 278 -2.23 19.26 -18.99
CA VAL A 278 -3.49 18.60 -19.40
C VAL A 278 -3.44 17.10 -19.16
N GLN A 279 -2.30 16.47 -19.44
CA GLN A 279 -2.11 15.05 -19.21
C GLN A 279 -2.11 14.71 -17.72
N GLN A 280 -1.40 15.48 -16.89
CA GLN A 280 -1.40 15.34 -15.44
C GLN A 280 -2.79 15.56 -14.83
N ALA A 281 -3.52 16.58 -15.29
CA ALA A 281 -4.88 16.85 -14.83
C ALA A 281 -5.85 15.71 -15.21
N TYR A 282 -5.71 15.13 -16.40
CA TYR A 282 -6.49 13.97 -16.79
C TYR A 282 -6.22 12.78 -15.86
N GLU A 283 -4.97 12.52 -15.52
CA GLU A 283 -4.57 11.43 -14.62
C GLU A 283 -5.07 11.63 -13.18
N GLU A 284 -4.95 12.84 -12.62
CA GLU A 284 -5.46 13.18 -11.28
C GLU A 284 -6.98 12.97 -11.18
N LEU A 285 -7.71 13.15 -12.28
CA LEU A 285 -9.16 12.92 -12.35
C LEU A 285 -9.53 11.45 -12.60
N GLY A 286 -8.58 10.52 -12.55
CA GLY A 286 -8.79 9.10 -12.82
C GLY A 286 -8.83 8.75 -14.31
N GLY A 287 -8.30 9.63 -15.16
CA GLY A 287 -8.07 9.36 -16.56
C GLY A 287 -6.89 8.40 -16.76
N GLY A 288 -7.07 7.35 -17.56
CA GLY A 288 -6.00 6.38 -17.83
C GLY A 288 -5.81 5.31 -16.74
N THR A 289 -6.53 5.37 -15.63
CA THR A 289 -6.69 4.23 -14.70
C THR A 289 -7.66 3.24 -15.32
N GLY A 290 -7.13 2.31 -16.13
CA GLY A 290 -7.93 1.26 -16.74
C GLY A 290 -8.60 0.42 -15.65
N GLY A 291 -9.93 0.50 -15.54
CA GLY A 291 -10.75 -0.48 -14.83
C GLY A 291 -10.38 -0.75 -13.37
N ALA A 292 -9.88 0.24 -12.63
CA ALA A 292 -9.59 0.06 -11.20
C ALA A 292 -10.84 -0.50 -10.50
N SER A 293 -10.69 -1.66 -9.84
CA SER A 293 -11.77 -2.39 -9.19
C SER A 293 -12.39 -1.64 -8.01
N SER A 294 -11.71 -0.59 -7.55
CA SER A 294 -11.93 0.13 -6.32
C SER A 294 -11.47 1.58 -6.47
N ALA A 295 -12.17 2.50 -5.81
CA ALA A 295 -11.87 3.93 -5.86
C ALA A 295 -10.62 4.26 -5.02
N TYR A 296 -10.29 3.45 -4.01
CA TYR A 296 -9.02 3.47 -3.28
C TYR A 296 -7.86 2.91 -4.12
N ALA A 297 -8.06 1.80 -4.83
CA ALA A 297 -7.04 1.21 -5.68
C ALA A 297 -6.60 2.16 -6.81
N GLY A 298 -7.53 2.99 -7.31
CA GLY A 298 -7.23 4.01 -8.34
C GLY A 298 -6.43 5.23 -7.86
N ILE A 299 -6.22 5.41 -6.55
CA ILE A 299 -5.39 6.51 -6.01
C ILE A 299 -3.94 6.31 -6.46
N GLY A 300 -3.26 7.37 -6.89
CA GLY A 300 -1.87 7.31 -7.35
C GLY A 300 -1.70 6.86 -8.81
N GLY A 301 -2.80 6.58 -9.51
CA GLY A 301 -2.78 6.29 -10.95
C GLY A 301 -1.94 5.07 -11.30
N LYS A 302 -1.29 5.10 -12.46
CA LYS A 302 -0.44 4.00 -12.95
C LYS A 302 0.90 3.86 -12.22
N ALA A 303 1.30 4.90 -11.47
CA ALA A 303 2.56 4.89 -10.74
C ALA A 303 2.50 3.99 -9.49
N ARG A 304 1.31 3.86 -8.89
CA ARG A 304 1.10 3.02 -7.71
C ARG A 304 0.79 1.58 -8.15
N VAL A 305 1.79 0.71 -8.04
CA VAL A 305 1.70 -0.69 -8.48
C VAL A 305 1.79 -1.71 -7.34
N ASP A 306 2.12 -1.27 -6.13
CA ASP A 306 2.42 -2.16 -4.99
C ASP A 306 1.20 -2.49 -4.10
N PHE A 307 0.02 -1.98 -4.44
CA PHE A 307 -1.20 -2.34 -3.72
C PHE A 307 -1.62 -3.78 -4.04
N SER A 308 -1.78 -4.61 -3.01
CA SER A 308 -1.94 -6.05 -3.16
C SER A 308 -3.30 -6.50 -3.72
N ASP A 309 -4.29 -5.62 -3.74
CA ASP A 309 -5.72 -5.99 -3.79
C ASP A 309 -6.10 -6.99 -2.66
N ALA A 310 -7.31 -7.56 -2.74
CA ALA A 310 -7.83 -8.47 -1.73
C ALA A 310 -6.99 -9.74 -1.60
N LEU A 311 -6.54 -10.02 -0.38
CA LEU A 311 -5.80 -11.23 -0.06
C LEU A 311 -6.70 -12.48 -0.11
N ASP A 312 -6.14 -13.58 -0.60
CA ASP A 312 -6.82 -14.88 -0.62
C ASP A 312 -7.15 -15.37 0.80
N LYS A 313 -8.39 -15.81 1.00
CA LYS A 313 -8.88 -16.28 2.31
C LYS A 313 -8.15 -17.53 2.80
N GLY A 314 -7.71 -18.40 1.89
CA GLY A 314 -6.92 -19.58 2.20
C GLY A 314 -5.56 -19.19 2.80
N ALA A 315 -4.87 -18.24 2.18
CA ALA A 315 -3.57 -17.73 2.63
C ALA A 315 -3.64 -17.02 4.01
N LEU A 316 -4.79 -16.41 4.34
CA LEU A 316 -5.04 -15.80 5.66
C LEU A 316 -5.38 -16.83 6.76
N SER A 317 -5.84 -18.03 6.39
CA SER A 317 -6.44 -18.97 7.33
C SER A 317 -5.40 -19.84 8.06
N PRO A 318 -5.66 -20.27 9.32
CA PRO A 318 -6.78 -19.89 10.17
C PRO A 318 -6.61 -18.51 10.81
N LEU A 319 -7.67 -17.69 10.80
CA LEU A 319 -7.64 -16.30 11.30
C LEU A 319 -7.39 -16.21 12.81
N GLY A 320 -6.48 -15.30 13.21
CA GLY A 320 -6.17 -14.98 14.61
C GLY A 320 -5.58 -16.15 15.40
N LYS A 321 -4.99 -17.12 14.69
CA LYS A 321 -4.25 -18.24 15.24
C LYS A 321 -2.76 -18.02 15.04
N ARG A 322 -1.97 -18.49 16.00
CA ARG A 322 -0.51 -18.42 15.90
C ARG A 322 0.00 -19.31 14.76
N ARG A 323 1.05 -18.86 14.08
CA ARG A 323 1.77 -19.59 13.01
C ARG A 323 3.10 -20.11 13.52
N ILE A 324 3.55 -21.24 12.98
CA ILE A 324 4.85 -21.85 13.32
C ILE A 324 6.00 -20.84 13.14
N GLY A 325 5.98 -20.05 12.06
CA GLY A 325 7.00 -19.02 11.82
C GLY A 325 7.07 -17.92 12.89
N GLN A 326 6.05 -17.72 13.72
CA GLN A 326 6.10 -16.78 14.85
C GLN A 326 6.88 -17.33 16.05
N ASP A 327 7.11 -18.64 16.09
CA ASP A 327 7.83 -19.34 17.15
C ASP A 327 9.28 -19.63 16.76
N LEU A 328 9.58 -19.62 15.46
CA LEU A 328 10.93 -19.81 14.96
C LEU A 328 11.80 -18.56 15.20
N PRO A 329 13.10 -18.75 15.47
CA PRO A 329 14.11 -17.68 15.34
C PRO A 329 14.09 -17.09 13.93
N VAL A 330 14.40 -15.80 13.79
CA VAL A 330 14.32 -15.10 12.49
C VAL A 330 15.32 -15.70 11.49
N GLU A 331 16.48 -16.13 11.98
CA GLU A 331 17.56 -16.78 11.25
C GLU A 331 17.15 -18.15 10.68
N LEU A 332 16.10 -18.76 11.25
CA LEU A 332 15.53 -20.03 10.83
C LEU A 332 14.16 -19.84 10.16
N GLU A 333 14.06 -18.82 9.30
CA GLU A 333 12.83 -18.46 8.56
C GLU A 333 11.66 -18.02 9.46
N GLY A 334 11.94 -17.70 10.72
CA GLY A 334 10.97 -17.09 11.61
C GLY A 334 10.68 -15.64 11.24
N TRP A 335 9.57 -15.13 11.75
CA TRP A 335 9.16 -13.75 11.54
C TRP A 335 8.47 -13.16 12.77
N ARG A 336 8.53 -11.84 12.89
CA ARG A 336 7.84 -11.06 13.93
C ARG A 336 7.02 -9.96 13.29
N VAL A 337 5.89 -9.69 13.92
CA VAL A 337 4.94 -8.69 13.45
C VAL A 337 4.52 -7.80 14.61
N GLY A 338 4.54 -6.49 14.36
CA GLY A 338 4.00 -5.48 15.26
C GLY A 338 2.99 -4.63 14.50
N VAL A 339 1.85 -4.37 15.11
CA VAL A 339 0.75 -3.58 14.52
C VAL A 339 0.57 -2.30 15.33
N PHE A 340 0.53 -1.17 14.61
CA PHE A 340 0.30 0.15 15.18
C PHE A 340 -0.89 0.83 14.48
N PRO A 341 -1.91 1.31 15.20
CA PRO A 341 -3.06 2.00 14.59
C PRO A 341 -2.64 3.24 13.82
N LEU A 342 -3.24 3.48 12.66
CA LEU A 342 -3.11 4.77 11.98
C LEU A 342 -3.81 5.87 12.79
N GLU A 343 -3.44 7.13 12.52
CA GLU A 343 -4.15 8.27 13.08
C GLU A 343 -5.64 8.20 12.67
N PRO A 344 -6.60 8.39 13.61
CA PRO A 344 -8.01 8.24 13.32
C PRO A 344 -8.53 9.09 12.15
N SER A 345 -8.01 10.32 12.00
CA SER A 345 -8.38 11.25 10.93
C SER A 345 -8.15 10.65 9.54
N VAL A 346 -7.08 9.86 9.38
CA VAL A 346 -6.73 9.19 8.13
C VAL A 346 -7.81 8.20 7.74
N SER A 347 -8.14 7.23 8.61
CA SER A 347 -9.17 6.23 8.28
C SER A 347 -10.55 6.87 8.09
N GLN A 348 -10.85 7.90 8.89
CA GLN A 348 -12.14 8.59 8.83
C GLN A 348 -12.38 9.26 7.47
N GLU A 349 -11.36 9.85 6.86
CA GLU A 349 -11.45 10.46 5.52
C GLU A 349 -11.93 9.45 4.47
N PHE A 350 -11.37 8.24 4.47
CA PHE A 350 -11.79 7.18 3.55
C PHE A 350 -13.21 6.68 3.84
N THR A 351 -13.58 6.53 5.11
CA THR A 351 -14.95 6.09 5.44
C THR A 351 -15.99 7.14 5.09
N LEU A 352 -15.70 8.43 5.27
CA LEU A 352 -16.59 9.51 4.89
C LEU A 352 -16.81 9.52 3.38
N ARG A 353 -15.73 9.41 2.61
CA ARG A 353 -15.79 9.26 1.14
C ARG A 353 -16.66 8.08 0.72
N ASN A 354 -16.48 6.91 1.34
CA ASN A 354 -17.22 5.70 0.98
C ASN A 354 -18.73 5.88 1.22
N VAL A 355 -19.10 6.50 2.34
CA VAL A 355 -20.51 6.84 2.64
C VAL A 355 -21.05 7.85 1.62
N MET A 356 -20.30 8.90 1.30
CA MET A 356 -20.72 9.92 0.33
C MET A 356 -20.88 9.36 -1.09
N ALA A 357 -20.10 8.36 -1.48
CA ALA A 357 -20.21 7.72 -2.79
C ALA A 357 -21.49 6.88 -2.94
N LYS A 358 -22.15 6.52 -1.83
CA LYS A 358 -23.40 5.75 -1.82
C LYS A 358 -24.66 6.59 -1.56
N ALA A 359 -24.50 7.83 -1.09
CA ALA A 359 -25.59 8.76 -0.79
C ALA A 359 -26.16 9.41 -2.07
#